data_AF-A0A4Y8LAT5-F1
#
_entry.id   AF-A0A4Y8LAT5-F1
#
_cell.length_a   1.000
_cell.length_b   1.000
_cell.length_c   1.000
_cell.angle_alpha   90.00
_cell.angle_beta   90.00
_cell.angle_gamma   90.00
#
_symmetry.space_group_name_H-M   'P 1'
#
loop_
_entity.id
_entity.type
_entity.pdbx_description
1 polymer ?
#
loop_
_entity_poly.entity_id
_entity_poly.type
_entity_poly.pdbx_seq_one_letter_code
_entity_poly.pdbx_strand_id
1 'polypeptide(L)'
;MAEVIVNLVLMIPFLIMGIVLSRGNGAWLIAGYNTMPESEKEKYDEVALCKFMGKIMYGVSFSLFLFGLSAMLDFDFLFWTGMVLMIVLIIFTVVYMNTGDRFKKR
;
A
#
# COMPACT_ATOMS: atom_id res chain seq x y z
N MET A 1 -19.23 -15.24 -8.42
CA MET A 1 -18.65 -16.09 -7.34
C MET A 1 -17.13 -16.25 -7.44
N ALA A 2 -16.58 -16.79 -8.54
CA ALA A 2 -15.12 -16.94 -8.68
C ALA A 2 -14.35 -15.61 -8.58
N GLU A 3 -14.85 -14.55 -9.21
CA GLU A 3 -14.24 -13.21 -9.17
C GLU A 3 -14.14 -12.63 -7.76
N VAL A 4 -15.20 -12.78 -6.96
CA VAL A 4 -15.22 -12.34 -5.56
C VAL A 4 -14.17 -13.09 -4.74
N ILE A 5 -14.06 -14.41 -4.94
CA ILE A 5 -13.05 -15.24 -4.24
C ILE A 5 -11.64 -14.79 -4.61
N VAL A 6 -11.36 -14.59 -5.90
CA VAL A 6 -10.05 -14.12 -6.38
C VAL A 6 -9.71 -12.75 -5.77
N ASN A 7 -10.65 -11.80 -5.77
CA ASN A 7 -10.44 -10.48 -5.19
C ASN A 7 -10.15 -10.54 -3.68
N LEU A 8 -10.89 -11.34 -2.92
CA LEU A 8 -10.67 -11.51 -1.49
C LEU A 8 -9.32 -12.18 -1.19
N VAL A 9 -8.93 -13.19 -1.96
CA VAL A 9 -7.62 -13.84 -1.82
C VAL A 9 -6.49 -12.85 -2.12
N LEU A 10 -6.63 -12.02 -3.16
CA LEU A 10 -5.65 -10.98 -3.48
C LEU A 10 -5.57 -9.90 -2.42
N MET A 11 -6.69 -9.54 -1.79
CA MET A 11 -6.76 -8.52 -0.75
C MET A 11 -5.96 -8.90 0.51
N ILE A 12 -6.02 -10.17 0.93
CA ILE A 12 -5.46 -10.64 2.21
C ILE A 12 -3.95 -10.33 2.35
N PRO A 13 -3.08 -10.61 1.37
CA PRO A 13 -1.67 -10.23 1.43
C PRO A 13 -1.45 -8.73 1.67
N PHE A 14 -2.20 -7.85 1.01
CA PHE A 14 -2.07 -6.40 1.20
C PHE A 14 -2.51 -5.98 2.60
N LEU A 15 -3.56 -6.59 3.15
CA LEU A 15 -3.97 -6.36 4.53
C LEU A 15 -2.87 -6.79 5.52
N ILE A 16 -2.27 -7.96 5.32
CA ILE A 16 -1.17 -8.46 6.15
C ILE A 16 0.03 -7.53 6.07
N MET A 17 0.43 -7.10 4.86
CA MET A 17 1.50 -6.13 4.67
C MET A 17 1.19 -4.82 5.40
N GLY A 18 -0.05 -4.32 5.29
CA GLY A 18 -0.52 -3.14 6.02
C GLY A 18 -0.32 -3.25 7.53
N ILE A 19 -0.68 -4.39 8.13
CA ILE A 19 -0.51 -4.66 9.56
C ILE A 19 0.97 -4.69 9.96
N VAL A 20 1.80 -5.41 9.21
CA VAL A 20 3.24 -5.55 9.50
C VAL A 20 3.94 -4.19 9.40
N LEU A 21 3.71 -3.45 8.32
CA LEU A 21 4.32 -2.16 8.04
C LEU A 21 3.84 -1.07 9.02
N SER A 22 2.57 -1.10 9.43
CA SER A 22 2.03 -0.15 10.43
C SER A 22 2.68 -0.27 11.81
N ARG A 23 3.30 -1.41 12.12
CA ARG A 23 4.09 -1.61 13.34
C ARG A 23 5.51 -1.05 13.23
N GLY A 24 5.89 -0.46 12.09
CA GLY A 24 7.24 0.01 11.82
C GLY A 24 8.19 -1.09 11.35
N ASN A 25 7.68 -2.28 11.01
CA ASN A 25 8.46 -3.45 10.62
C ASN A 25 8.30 -3.75 9.12
N GLY A 26 9.17 -4.61 8.58
CA GLY A 26 8.97 -5.14 7.22
C GLY A 26 9.50 -4.22 6.11
N ALA A 27 10.48 -3.37 6.40
CA ALA A 27 11.10 -2.48 5.41
C ALA A 27 11.71 -3.23 4.21
N TRP A 28 12.06 -4.50 4.38
CA TRP A 28 12.51 -5.39 3.30
C TRP A 28 11.46 -5.61 2.20
N LEU A 29 10.17 -5.38 2.49
CA LEU A 29 9.09 -5.40 1.50
C LEU A 29 9.08 -4.14 0.60
N ILE A 30 9.77 -3.08 1.01
CA ILE A 30 9.82 -1.82 0.29
C ILE A 30 10.99 -1.90 -0.70
N ALA A 31 10.72 -2.30 -1.94
CA ALA A 31 11.76 -2.61 -2.94
C ALA A 31 12.87 -1.55 -3.04
N GLY A 32 12.52 -0.27 -3.20
CA GLY A 32 13.50 0.82 -3.31
C GLY A 32 14.36 1.03 -2.05
N TYR A 33 13.83 0.71 -0.87
CA TYR A 33 14.61 0.68 0.36
C TYR A 33 15.45 -0.58 0.45
N ASN A 34 14.88 -1.76 0.15
CA ASN A 34 15.55 -3.05 0.25
C ASN A 34 16.78 -3.16 -0.66
N THR A 35 16.72 -2.60 -1.88
CA THR A 35 17.83 -2.59 -2.86
C THR A 35 18.86 -1.49 -2.62
N MET A 36 18.64 -0.62 -1.64
CA MET A 36 19.56 0.47 -1.30
C MET A 36 20.79 -0.06 -0.54
N PRO A 37 22.00 0.49 -0.77
CA PRO A 37 23.18 0.17 0.05
C PRO A 37 22.95 0.46 1.54
N GLU A 38 23.59 -0.30 2.43
CA GLU A 38 23.48 -0.14 3.88
C GLU A 38 23.72 1.32 4.32
N SER A 39 24.79 1.94 3.79
CA SER A 39 25.18 3.32 4.08
C SER A 39 24.14 4.37 3.67
N GLU A 40 23.32 4.07 2.66
CA GLU A 40 22.22 4.92 2.24
C GLU A 40 20.96 4.65 3.06
N LYS A 41 20.68 3.38 3.42
CA LYS A 41 19.57 3.01 4.31
C LYS A 41 19.66 3.71 5.66
N GLU A 42 20.86 3.83 6.22
CA GLU A 42 21.11 4.50 7.51
C GLU A 42 20.61 5.95 7.55
N LYS A 43 20.53 6.62 6.39
CA LYS A 43 20.04 8.00 6.27
C LYS A 43 18.51 8.12 6.38
N TYR A 44 17.78 7.01 6.31
CA TYR A 44 16.32 7.01 6.35
C TYR A 44 15.76 6.65 7.73
N ASP A 45 14.63 7.27 8.08
CA ASP A 45 13.76 6.85 9.17
C ASP A 45 12.90 5.66 8.68
N GLU A 46 13.44 4.46 8.88
CA GLU A 46 12.81 3.19 8.50
C GLU A 46 11.41 3.03 9.14
N VAL A 47 11.24 3.43 10.40
CA VAL A 47 9.98 3.25 11.12
C VAL A 47 8.90 4.16 10.52
N ALA A 48 9.23 5.42 10.24
CA ALA A 48 8.31 6.35 9.59
C ALA A 48 7.94 5.89 8.17
N LEU A 49 8.93 5.41 7.41
CA LEU A 49 8.74 4.88 6.06
C LEU A 49 7.82 3.66 6.07
N CYS A 50 8.05 2.69 6.95
CA CYS A 50 7.19 1.51 7.14
C CYS A 50 5.78 1.92 7.51
N LYS A 51 5.60 2.79 8.52
CA LYS A 51 4.28 3.24 8.96
C LYS A 51 3.50 3.95 7.85
N PHE A 52 4.19 4.73 7.01
CA PHE A 52 3.58 5.34 5.84
C PHE A 52 3.14 4.28 4.82
N MET A 53 4.03 3.37 4.45
CA MET A 53 3.71 2.31 3.50
C MET A 53 2.58 1.40 3.99
N GLY A 54 2.49 1.17 5.31
CA GLY A 54 1.38 0.43 5.92
C GLY A 54 0.01 1.08 5.66
N LYS A 55 -0.08 2.42 5.73
CA LYS A 55 -1.31 3.16 5.39
C LYS A 55 -1.66 3.02 3.91
N ILE A 56 -0.67 3.02 3.03
CA ILE A 56 -0.87 2.81 1.60
C ILE A 56 -1.40 1.39 1.34
N MET A 57 -0.84 0.37 2.00
CA MET A 57 -1.29 -1.01 1.87
C MET A 57 -2.73 -1.21 2.36
N TYR A 58 -3.16 -0.51 3.42
CA TYR A 58 -4.57 -0.50 3.81
C TYR A 58 -5.47 0.13 2.74
N GLY A 59 -5.03 1.24 2.13
CA GLY A 59 -5.77 1.86 1.02
C GLY A 59 -5.90 0.94 -0.20
N VAL A 60 -4.83 0.22 -0.56
CA VAL A 60 -4.85 -0.78 -1.64
C VAL A 60 -5.77 -1.94 -1.28
N SER A 61 -5.65 -2.47 -0.06
CA SER A 61 -6.53 -3.54 0.44
C SER A 61 -8.01 -3.11 0.41
N PHE A 62 -8.32 -1.87 0.78
CA PHE A 62 -9.68 -1.34 0.73
C PHE A 62 -10.18 -1.17 -0.71
N SER A 63 -9.31 -0.77 -1.64
CA SER A 63 -9.64 -0.70 -3.07
C SER A 63 -10.03 -2.08 -3.63
N LEU A 64 -9.28 -3.13 -3.27
CA LEU A 64 -9.59 -4.52 -3.63
C LEU A 64 -10.88 -5.02 -2.97
N PHE A 65 -11.14 -4.62 -1.73
CA PHE A 65 -12.42 -4.88 -1.07
C PHE A 65 -13.60 -4.29 -1.85
N LEU A 66 -13.48 -3.04 -2.34
CA LEU A 66 -14.51 -2.41 -3.16
C LEU A 66 -14.75 -3.16 -4.48
N PHE A 67 -13.71 -3.74 -5.10
CA PHE A 67 -13.88 -4.59 -6.29
C PHE A 67 -14.67 -5.86 -5.97
N GLY A 68 -14.33 -6.54 -4.88
CA GLY A 68 -15.07 -7.72 -4.43
C GLY A 68 -16.53 -7.39 -4.09
N LEU A 69 -16.76 -6.25 -3.42
CA LEU A 69 -18.10 -5.79 -3.05
C LEU A 69 -18.92 -5.39 -4.27
N SER A 70 -18.31 -4.72 -5.25
CA SER A 70 -18.94 -4.40 -6.54
C SER A 70 -19.47 -5.64 -7.24
N ALA A 71 -18.66 -6.70 -7.30
CA ALA A 71 -19.03 -7.96 -7.94
C ALA A 71 -20.04 -8.81 -7.12
N MET A 72 -20.17 -8.53 -5.82
CA MET A 72 -21.15 -9.22 -4.96
C MET A 72 -22.52 -8.54 -4.98
N LEU A 73 -22.56 -7.22 -5.17
CA LEU A 73 -23.78 -6.41 -5.12
C LEU A 73 -24.24 -5.90 -6.50
N ASP A 74 -23.51 -6.20 -7.56
CA ASP A 74 -23.73 -5.68 -8.92
C ASP A 74 -23.78 -4.14 -8.98
N PHE A 75 -22.91 -3.48 -8.22
CA PHE A 75 -22.83 -2.02 -8.12
C PHE A 75 -21.55 -1.47 -8.75
N ASP A 76 -21.59 -1.19 -10.06
CA ASP A 76 -20.45 -0.69 -10.85
C ASP A 76 -19.75 0.54 -10.26
N PHE A 77 -20.48 1.40 -9.54
CA PHE A 77 -19.88 2.58 -8.93
C PHE A 77 -18.81 2.22 -7.88
N LEU A 78 -18.93 1.08 -7.20
CA LEU A 78 -17.96 0.60 -6.21
C LEU A 78 -16.64 0.23 -6.89
N PHE A 79 -16.72 -0.43 -8.05
CA PHE A 79 -15.55 -0.75 -8.87
C PHE A 79 -14.83 0.53 -9.31
N TRP A 80 -15.54 1.50 -9.89
CA TRP A 80 -14.93 2.76 -10.30
C TRP A 80 -14.33 3.53 -9.12
N THR A 81 -15.00 3.52 -7.96
CA THR A 81 -14.49 4.15 -6.73
C THR A 81 -13.19 3.50 -6.28
N GLY A 82 -13.13 2.16 -6.22
CA GLY A 82 -11.91 1.43 -5.89
C GLY A 82 -10.77 1.69 -6.88
N MET A 83 -11.09 1.82 -8.17
CA MET A 83 -10.11 2.05 -9.22
C MET A 83 -9.49 3.44 -9.09
N VAL A 84 -10.34 4.47 -8.96
CA VAL A 84 -9.88 5.86 -8.76
C VAL A 84 -9.05 5.97 -7.49
N LEU A 85 -9.51 5.36 -6.38
CA LEU A 85 -8.78 5.35 -5.12
C LEU A 85 -7.37 4.72 -5.28
N MET A 86 -7.28 3.57 -5.95
CA MET A 86 -6.02 2.88 -6.17
C MET A 86 -5.04 3.74 -6.99
N ILE A 87 -5.51 4.37 -8.08
CA ILE A 87 -4.68 5.25 -8.92
C ILE A 87 -4.18 6.45 -8.11
N VAL A 88 -5.07 7.11 -7.36
CA VAL A 88 -4.72 8.25 -6.52
C VAL A 88 -3.69 7.85 -5.46
N LEU A 89 -3.85 6.70 -4.81
CA LEU A 89 -2.89 6.20 -3.83
C LEU A 89 -1.52 5.97 -4.44
N ILE A 90 -1.44 5.32 -5.61
CA ILE A 90 -0.16 5.07 -6.30
C ILE A 90 0.55 6.38 -6.63
N ILE A 91 -0.16 7.33 -7.26
CA ILE A 91 0.40 8.64 -7.62
C ILE A 91 0.86 9.38 -6.36
N PHE A 92 0.01 9.42 -5.33
CA PHE A 92 0.32 10.06 -4.06
C PHE A 92 1.57 9.44 -3.41
N THR A 93 1.66 8.11 -3.33
CA THR A 93 2.81 7.41 -2.76
C THR A 93 4.10 7.75 -3.50
N VAL A 94 4.09 7.70 -4.84
CA VAL A 94 5.27 8.02 -5.66
C VAL A 94 5.69 9.48 -5.43
N VAL A 95 4.77 10.43 -5.53
CA VAL A 95 5.09 11.85 -5.34
C VAL A 95 5.58 12.13 -3.91
N TYR A 96 4.87 11.61 -2.90
CA TYR A 96 5.17 11.88 -1.49
C TYR A 96 6.52 11.28 -1.06
N MET A 97 6.86 10.08 -1.53
CA MET A 97 8.13 9.44 -1.20
C MET A 97 9.34 10.09 -1.88
N ASN A 98 9.15 10.66 -3.07
CA ASN A 98 10.25 11.21 -3.87
C ASN A 98 10.44 12.72 -3.74
N THR A 99 9.63 13.41 -2.91
CA THR A 99 9.71 14.87 -2.76
C THR A 99 9.98 15.28 -1.31
N GLY A 100 10.86 16.27 -1.12
CA GLY A 100 11.06 16.92 0.19
C GLY A 100 11.71 16.05 1.26
N ASP A 101 12.47 15.02 0.87
CA ASP A 101 13.27 14.17 1.77
C ASP A 101 12.49 13.69 3.02
N ARG A 102 11.20 13.38 2.86
CA ARG A 102 10.22 13.18 3.95
C ARG A 102 10.59 12.09 4.94
N PHE A 103 11.35 11.10 4.50
CA PHE A 103 11.76 9.95 5.29
C PHE A 103 13.25 9.92 5.57
N LYS A 104 14.01 10.98 5.27
CA LYS A 104 15.38 11.09 5.73
C LYS A 104 15.41 11.53 7.19
N LYS A 105 16.35 10.96 7.96
CA LYS A 105 16.67 11.42 9.31
C LYS A 105 17.18 12.86 9.22
N ARG A 106 16.75 13.69 10.18
CA ARG A 106 17.26 15.06 10.35
C ARG A 106 18.47 15.08 11.26
#